data_AF-A0A800IHI7-F1
#
_entry.id   AF-A0A800IHI7-F1
#
_cell.length_a   1.000
_cell.length_b   1.000
_cell.length_c   1.000
_cell.angle_alpha   90.00
_cell.angle_beta   90.00
_cell.angle_gamma   90.00
#
_symmetry.space_group_name_H-M   'P 1'
#
loop_
_entity.id
_entity.type
_entity.pdbx_description
1 polymer ?
#
loop_
_entity_poly.entity_id
_entity_poly.type
_entity_poly.pdbx_seq_one_letter_code
_entity_poly.pdbx_strand_id
1 'polypeptide(L)'
;IVDTPGHADFGGEVERVLGMVDGVVLLVDAAEGPMPQTKFVLGKALKLGLRPILVVNKIDRGDARPDEVVNEAFDLFDMLGATEEQLDFPIMYAVGRDGWVDEDYTNHGDTVLPLLDLVLKHVPEARQRLVLRRELLIAYVVLLLFLVLGPHILEFLQVSQEAIRIGGGIVLFLIALKMIFPKEDGLLGKTPDGEPFIVPLAIPLMAGPSSLAMIMLMRKSAEGQWLELWLAVTAAWLVSAVILLASRRLYSLLGEKGLIAIERLMGMVLIIMAVQMLLEGTAQYLHLR
;
A
#
# COMPACT_ATOMS: atom_id res chain seq x y z
N ILE A 1 -11.47 -3.18 1.44
CA ILE A 1 -12.86 -2.67 1.44
C ILE A 1 -13.70 -3.74 2.11
N VAL A 2 -14.53 -3.37 3.09
CA VAL A 2 -15.41 -4.32 3.80
C VAL A 2 -16.84 -3.88 3.52
N ASP A 3 -17.66 -4.80 3.03
CA ASP A 3 -19.07 -4.52 2.78
C ASP A 3 -19.86 -4.56 4.10
N THR A 4 -20.80 -3.63 4.26
CA THR A 4 -21.61 -3.52 5.48
C THR A 4 -23.02 -4.04 5.23
N PRO A 5 -23.57 -4.92 6.10
CA PRO A 5 -24.98 -5.28 6.04
C PRO A 5 -25.87 -4.03 6.14
N GLY A 6 -26.78 -3.85 5.18
CA GLY A 6 -27.59 -2.63 5.04
C GLY A 6 -28.83 -2.51 5.94
N HIS A 7 -29.04 -3.44 6.89
CA HIS A 7 -30.26 -3.48 7.70
C HIS A 7 -29.99 -3.55 9.20
N ALA A 8 -30.87 -2.92 9.99
CA ALA A 8 -30.74 -2.78 11.44
C ALA A 8 -30.69 -4.12 12.20
N ASP A 9 -31.24 -5.17 11.60
CA ASP A 9 -31.28 -6.54 12.15
C ASP A 9 -29.88 -7.17 12.32
N PHE A 10 -28.84 -6.59 11.73
CA PHE A 10 -27.45 -7.05 11.83
C PHE A 10 -26.58 -6.14 12.71
N GLY A 11 -27.18 -5.42 13.66
CA GLY A 11 -26.52 -4.37 14.44
C GLY A 11 -25.19 -4.75 15.10
N GLY A 12 -25.03 -6.00 15.56
CA GLY A 12 -23.79 -6.50 16.17
C GLY A 12 -22.70 -6.94 15.17
N GLU A 13 -23.07 -7.25 13.92
CA GLU A 13 -22.11 -7.49 12.84
C GLU A 13 -21.61 -6.16 12.26
N VAL A 14 -22.51 -5.19 12.09
CA VAL A 14 -22.17 -3.84 11.64
C VAL A 14 -21.14 -3.18 12.57
N GLU A 15 -21.28 -3.31 13.90
CA GLU A 15 -20.29 -2.75 14.83
C GLU A 15 -18.93 -3.44 14.75
N ARG A 16 -18.90 -4.76 14.57
CA ARG A 16 -17.64 -5.49 14.36
C ARG A 16 -16.95 -5.05 13.08
N VAL A 17 -17.70 -4.90 11.99
CA VAL A 17 -17.17 -4.40 10.71
C VAL A 17 -16.64 -2.98 10.86
N LEU A 18 -17.43 -2.07 11.44
CA LEU A 18 -17.03 -0.68 11.63
C LEU A 18 -15.82 -0.53 12.57
N GLY A 19 -15.64 -1.42 13.55
CA GLY A 19 -14.47 -1.43 14.42
C GLY A 19 -13.15 -1.84 13.72
N MET A 20 -13.23 -2.50 12.57
CA MET A 20 -12.07 -2.96 11.80
C MET A 20 -11.65 -1.99 10.68
N VAL A 21 -12.45 -0.97 10.38
CA VAL A 21 -12.17 0.00 9.31
C VAL A 21 -11.69 1.34 9.87
N ASP A 22 -11.07 2.13 9.00
CA ASP A 22 -10.47 3.43 9.33
C ASP A 22 -11.21 4.62 8.70
N GLY A 23 -12.21 4.34 7.86
CA GLY A 23 -13.02 5.32 7.15
C GLY A 23 -14.21 4.63 6.50
N VAL A 24 -15.15 5.42 6.00
CA VAL A 24 -16.37 4.93 5.36
C VAL A 24 -16.56 5.63 4.02
N VAL A 25 -16.95 4.88 2.99
CA VAL A 25 -17.39 5.45 1.72
C VAL A 25 -18.90 5.32 1.66
N LEU A 26 -19.60 6.45 1.64
CA LEU A 26 -21.04 6.51 1.53
C LEU A 26 -21.42 6.66 0.06
N LEU A 27 -21.96 5.59 -0.53
CA LEU A 27 -22.45 5.60 -1.90
C LEU A 27 -23.93 6.00 -1.93
N VAL A 28 -24.27 7.06 -2.65
CA VAL A 28 -25.64 7.60 -2.77
C VAL A 28 -26.03 7.72 -4.23
N ASP A 29 -27.29 7.44 -4.56
CA ASP A 29 -27.81 7.61 -5.93
C ASP A 29 -28.10 9.08 -6.21
N ALA A 30 -27.66 9.58 -7.37
CA ALA A 30 -27.77 10.97 -7.78
C ALA A 30 -29.21 11.47 -7.97
N ALA A 31 -30.18 10.58 -8.15
CA ALA A 31 -31.59 10.93 -8.29
C ALA A 31 -32.37 10.68 -6.99
N GLU A 32 -32.11 9.54 -6.32
CA GLU A 32 -32.89 9.14 -5.15
C GLU A 32 -32.44 9.80 -3.85
N GLY A 33 -31.15 10.10 -3.71
CA GLY A 33 -30.58 10.64 -2.47
C GLY A 33 -30.39 9.58 -1.37
N PRO A 34 -30.05 10.02 -0.13
CA PRO A 34 -29.73 9.11 0.96
C PRO A 34 -30.96 8.39 1.53
N MET A 35 -30.92 7.06 1.51
CA MET A 35 -32.05 6.23 1.93
C MET A 35 -32.16 6.06 3.46
N PRO A 36 -33.38 5.85 4.02
CA PRO A 36 -33.59 5.69 5.46
C PRO A 36 -32.78 4.57 6.12
N GLN A 37 -32.53 3.48 5.39
CA GLN A 37 -31.76 2.33 5.87
C GLN A 37 -30.29 2.71 6.14
N THR A 38 -29.75 3.63 5.36
CA THR A 38 -28.37 4.13 5.45
C THR A 38 -28.11 4.86 6.77
N LYS A 39 -29.14 5.49 7.35
CA LYS A 39 -29.03 6.28 8.59
C LYS A 39 -28.50 5.47 9.76
N PHE A 40 -28.89 4.19 9.86
CA PHE A 40 -28.50 3.34 10.97
C PHE A 40 -26.99 3.03 10.95
N VAL A 41 -26.47 2.57 9.82
CA VAL A 41 -25.04 2.21 9.67
C VAL A 41 -24.17 3.46 9.74
N LEU A 42 -24.57 4.53 9.05
CA LEU A 42 -23.85 5.80 9.06
C LEU A 42 -23.80 6.42 10.46
N GLY A 43 -24.90 6.40 11.21
CA GLY A 43 -24.93 6.91 12.58
C GLY A 43 -23.99 6.15 13.52
N LYS A 44 -23.81 4.84 13.34
CA LYS A 44 -22.81 4.06 14.09
C LYS A 44 -21.39 4.42 13.68
N ALA A 45 -21.13 4.58 12.38
CA ALA A 45 -19.83 4.98 11.88
C ALA A 45 -19.39 6.35 12.41
N LEU A 46 -20.28 7.33 12.38
CA LEU A 46 -20.02 8.68 12.90
C LEU A 46 -19.73 8.69 14.40
N LYS A 47 -20.48 7.90 15.19
CA LYS A 47 -20.24 7.73 16.64
C LYS A 47 -18.89 7.09 16.97
N LEU A 48 -18.34 6.27 16.07
CA LEU A 48 -17.00 5.72 16.18
C LEU A 48 -15.90 6.71 15.76
N GLY A 49 -16.28 7.94 15.37
CA GLY A 49 -15.35 8.97 14.92
C GLY A 49 -14.80 8.73 13.52
N LEU A 50 -15.41 7.83 12.73
CA LEU A 50 -15.00 7.58 11.36
C LEU A 50 -15.33 8.80 10.49
N ARG A 51 -14.43 9.10 9.55
CA ARG A 51 -14.61 10.19 8.59
C ARG A 51 -15.15 9.63 7.27
N PRO A 52 -16.36 10.05 6.85
CA PRO A 52 -16.99 9.57 5.63
C PRO A 52 -16.45 10.27 4.37
N ILE A 53 -16.45 9.56 3.25
CA ILE A 53 -16.30 10.09 1.88
C ILE A 53 -17.65 9.91 1.19
N LEU A 54 -18.23 10.97 0.62
CA LEU A 54 -19.48 10.88 -0.12
C LEU A 54 -19.19 10.59 -1.59
N VAL A 55 -19.85 9.57 -2.14
CA VAL A 55 -19.81 9.25 -3.58
C VAL A 55 -21.23 9.30 -4.12
N VAL A 56 -21.52 10.28 -4.98
CA VAL A 56 -22.80 10.44 -5.67
C VAL A 56 -22.72 9.72 -7.01
N ASN A 57 -23.48 8.64 -7.17
CA ASN A 57 -23.38 7.71 -8.29
C ASN A 57 -24.59 7.79 -9.22
N LYS A 58 -24.41 7.33 -10.46
CA LYS A 58 -25.41 7.37 -11.55
C LYS A 58 -25.72 8.78 -12.04
N ILE A 59 -24.68 9.59 -12.15
CA ILE A 59 -24.74 10.96 -12.69
C ILE A 59 -25.17 10.99 -14.16
N ASP A 60 -25.05 9.86 -14.87
CA ASP A 60 -25.49 9.70 -16.26
C ASP A 60 -27.02 9.69 -16.42
N ARG A 61 -27.78 9.60 -15.33
CA ARG A 61 -29.25 9.59 -15.39
C ARG A 61 -29.79 10.98 -15.72
N GLY A 62 -30.80 11.03 -16.59
CA GLY A 62 -31.45 12.29 -16.96
C GLY A 62 -32.26 12.96 -15.83
N ASP A 63 -32.55 12.23 -14.76
CA ASP A 63 -33.21 12.72 -13.53
C ASP A 63 -32.23 12.96 -12.37
N ALA A 64 -30.91 12.97 -12.64
CA ALA A 64 -29.90 13.23 -11.62
C ALA A 64 -29.99 14.67 -11.08
N ARG A 65 -29.92 14.79 -9.75
CA ARG A 65 -29.95 16.04 -8.98
C ARG A 65 -28.78 16.11 -7.98
N PRO A 66 -27.52 16.06 -8.47
CA PRO A 66 -26.33 15.88 -7.62
C PRO A 66 -26.22 16.92 -6.50
N ASP A 67 -26.43 18.21 -6.80
CA ASP A 67 -26.33 19.28 -5.81
C ASP A 67 -27.36 19.14 -4.68
N GLU A 68 -28.59 18.74 -5.01
CA GLU A 68 -29.65 18.49 -4.01
C GLU A 68 -29.29 17.29 -3.15
N VAL A 69 -28.81 16.20 -3.76
CA VAL A 69 -28.41 14.98 -3.04
C VAL A 69 -27.24 15.25 -2.09
N VAL A 70 -26.29 16.09 -2.47
CA VAL A 70 -25.19 16.52 -1.60
C VAL A 70 -25.72 17.25 -0.36
N ASN A 71 -26.66 18.19 -0.56
CA ASN A 71 -27.29 18.91 0.56
C ASN A 71 -28.08 17.95 1.47
N GLU A 72 -28.84 17.02 0.90
CA GLU A 72 -29.57 16.00 1.67
C GLU A 72 -28.62 15.09 2.48
N ALA A 73 -27.45 14.76 1.92
CA ALA A 73 -26.43 13.99 2.62
C ALA A 73 -25.82 14.82 3.77
N PHE A 74 -25.53 16.10 3.56
CA PHE A 74 -25.05 17.00 4.60
C PHE A 74 -26.05 17.11 5.76
N ASP A 75 -27.34 17.35 5.45
CA ASP A 75 -28.42 17.41 6.44
C ASP A 75 -28.55 16.09 7.22
N LEU A 76 -28.35 14.95 6.56
CA LEU A 76 -28.34 13.66 7.21
C LEU A 76 -27.18 13.52 8.20
N PHE A 77 -25.98 14.00 7.86
CA PHE A 77 -24.81 13.89 8.73
C PHE A 77 -24.99 14.78 9.96
N ASP A 78 -25.48 16.00 9.77
CA ASP A 78 -25.79 16.93 10.85
C ASP A 78 -26.87 16.35 11.80
N MET A 79 -27.96 15.82 11.23
CA MET A 79 -29.02 15.14 12.00
C MET A 79 -28.50 13.96 12.83
N LEU A 80 -27.49 13.24 12.33
CA LEU A 80 -26.88 12.11 13.03
C LEU A 80 -25.83 12.53 14.06
N GLY A 81 -25.57 13.84 14.20
CA GLY A 81 -24.62 14.41 15.16
C GLY A 81 -23.16 14.32 14.70
N ALA A 82 -22.91 14.47 13.40
CA ALA A 82 -21.55 14.59 12.88
C ALA A 82 -20.82 15.79 13.50
N THR A 83 -19.52 15.62 13.75
CA THR A 83 -18.64 16.72 14.18
C THR A 83 -18.29 17.64 13.00
N GLU A 84 -17.83 18.87 13.25
CA GLU A 84 -17.38 19.79 12.19
C GLU A 84 -16.34 19.14 11.25
N GLU A 85 -15.40 18.37 11.80
CA GLU A 85 -14.39 17.64 11.00
C GLU A 85 -15.00 16.53 10.13
N GLN A 86 -16.14 15.95 10.54
CA GLN A 86 -16.84 14.92 9.77
C GLN A 86 -17.80 15.53 8.75
N LEU A 87 -18.23 16.77 8.95
CA LEU A 87 -19.04 17.55 8.01
C LEU A 87 -18.20 18.14 6.86
N ASP A 88 -16.89 18.28 7.04
CA ASP A 88 -15.91 18.57 5.97
C ASP A 88 -15.50 17.29 5.22
N PHE A 89 -16.51 16.57 4.70
CA PHE A 89 -16.28 15.33 3.94
C PHE A 89 -16.04 15.62 2.46
N PRO A 90 -15.12 14.90 1.80
CA PRO A 90 -14.90 15.04 0.37
C PRO A 90 -16.04 14.38 -0.41
N ILE A 91 -16.36 14.96 -1.56
CA ILE A 91 -17.45 14.56 -2.43
C ILE A 91 -16.87 14.14 -3.77
N MET A 92 -17.31 13.00 -4.27
CA MET A 92 -16.96 12.50 -5.60
C MET A 92 -18.23 12.14 -6.36
N TYR A 93 -18.18 12.26 -7.68
CA TYR A 93 -19.26 11.97 -8.60
C TYR A 93 -18.88 10.80 -9.50
N ALA A 94 -19.78 9.84 -9.68
CA ALA A 94 -19.46 8.58 -10.33
C ALA A 94 -20.53 8.10 -11.31
N VAL A 95 -20.09 7.34 -12.31
CA VAL A 95 -20.96 6.46 -13.10
C VAL A 95 -20.40 5.06 -13.03
N GLY A 96 -20.90 4.28 -12.07
CA GLY A 96 -20.43 2.91 -11.83
C GLY A 96 -20.57 1.98 -13.05
N ARG A 97 -21.53 2.24 -13.95
CA ARG A 97 -21.68 1.48 -15.21
C ARG A 97 -20.47 1.67 -16.13
N ASP A 98 -19.99 2.90 -16.22
CA ASP A 98 -18.97 3.31 -17.18
C ASP A 98 -17.57 3.33 -16.54
N GLY A 99 -17.49 3.12 -15.21
CA GLY A 99 -16.24 2.86 -14.51
C GLY A 99 -15.40 4.09 -14.22
N TRP A 100 -16.01 5.27 -14.07
CA TRP A 100 -15.31 6.51 -13.77
C TRP A 100 -15.84 7.22 -12.53
N VAL A 101 -14.96 8.00 -11.91
CA VAL A 101 -15.25 8.86 -10.77
C VAL A 101 -14.41 10.14 -10.85
N ASP A 102 -15.00 11.29 -10.53
CA ASP A 102 -14.34 12.60 -10.58
C ASP A 102 -14.82 13.51 -9.43
N GLU A 103 -14.05 14.56 -9.11
CA GLU A 103 -14.45 15.61 -8.16
C GLU A 103 -15.49 16.56 -8.78
N ASP A 104 -15.51 16.66 -10.11
CA ASP A 104 -16.46 17.48 -10.87
C ASP A 104 -17.31 16.62 -11.80
N TYR A 105 -18.63 16.63 -11.60
CA TYR A 105 -19.57 15.86 -12.42
C TYR A 105 -19.76 16.41 -13.85
N THR A 106 -19.27 17.61 -14.15
CA THR A 106 -19.27 18.17 -15.51
C THR A 106 -18.14 17.63 -16.37
N ASN A 107 -17.12 17.02 -15.74
CA ASN A 107 -16.00 16.43 -16.42
C ASN A 107 -16.15 14.90 -16.41
N HIS A 108 -16.13 14.28 -17.58
CA HIS A 108 -16.16 12.83 -17.66
C HIS A 108 -14.75 12.31 -17.39
N GLY A 109 -14.54 11.74 -16.20
CA GLY A 109 -13.33 11.00 -15.88
C GLY A 109 -13.23 9.72 -16.72
N ASP A 110 -12.01 9.16 -16.80
CA ASP A 110 -11.75 7.92 -17.54
C ASP A 110 -11.57 6.69 -16.63
N THR A 111 -11.58 6.86 -15.30
CA THR A 111 -11.17 5.80 -14.37
C THR A 111 -11.66 6.00 -12.93
N VAL A 112 -11.63 4.94 -12.12
CA VAL A 112 -11.97 4.94 -10.67
C VAL A 112 -10.79 5.38 -9.78
N LEU A 113 -9.59 5.52 -10.34
CA LEU A 113 -8.36 5.84 -9.59
C LEU A 113 -8.47 7.07 -8.66
N PRO A 114 -9.14 8.18 -9.03
CA PRO A 114 -9.30 9.33 -8.14
C PRO A 114 -9.95 8.99 -6.78
N LEU A 115 -10.94 8.08 -6.77
CA LEU A 115 -11.57 7.63 -5.53
C LEU A 115 -10.59 6.84 -4.66
N LEU A 116 -9.76 5.99 -5.26
CA LEU A 116 -8.74 5.23 -4.53
C LEU A 116 -7.71 6.18 -3.88
N ASP A 117 -7.23 7.16 -4.64
CA ASP A 117 -6.29 8.17 -4.15
C ASP A 117 -6.90 8.99 -3.01
N LEU A 118 -8.17 9.36 -3.13
CA LEU A 118 -8.90 10.08 -2.08
C LEU A 118 -9.02 9.24 -0.80
N VAL A 119 -9.38 7.96 -0.91
CA VAL A 119 -9.45 7.05 0.25
C VAL A 119 -8.10 6.98 0.97
N LEU A 120 -6.99 6.88 0.22
CA LEU A 120 -5.64 6.85 0.78
C LEU A 120 -5.25 8.16 1.49
N LYS A 121 -5.72 9.31 0.99
CA LYS A 121 -5.47 10.64 1.57
C LYS A 121 -6.35 10.93 2.79
N HIS A 122 -7.62 10.54 2.75
CA HIS A 122 -8.65 10.95 3.70
C HIS A 122 -8.68 10.10 4.98
N VAL A 123 -8.26 8.83 4.91
CA VAL A 123 -8.15 7.95 6.07
C VAL A 123 -7.02 8.44 7.02
N PRO A 124 -7.26 8.61 8.35
CA PRO A 124 -6.36 9.35 9.24
C PRO A 124 -4.90 8.87 9.26
N GLU A 125 -3.97 9.80 9.09
CA GLU A 125 -2.51 9.56 9.16
C GLU A 125 -2.05 8.94 10.49
N ALA A 126 -2.82 9.13 11.57
CA ALA A 126 -2.45 8.68 12.91
C ALA A 126 -2.30 7.16 12.98
N ARG A 127 -3.18 6.39 12.32
CA ARG A 127 -3.01 4.94 12.15
C ARG A 127 -1.97 4.61 11.08
N GLN A 128 -1.83 5.39 10.01
CA GLN A 128 -0.78 5.17 9.01
C GLN A 128 0.63 5.20 9.64
N ARG A 129 0.92 6.17 10.51
CA ARG A 129 2.22 6.23 11.23
C ARG A 129 2.42 5.06 12.19
N LEU A 130 1.36 4.61 12.86
CA LEU A 130 1.43 3.50 13.81
C LEU A 130 1.59 2.15 13.10
N VAL A 131 0.86 1.95 12.00
CA VAL A 131 1.00 0.81 11.10
C VAL A 131 2.39 0.82 10.45
N LEU A 132 2.83 1.95 9.90
CA LEU A 132 4.17 2.07 9.30
C LEU A 132 5.29 1.77 10.31
N ARG A 133 5.20 2.30 11.54
CA ARG A 133 6.16 1.98 12.61
C ARG A 133 6.13 0.49 12.97
N ARG A 134 4.94 -0.12 13.06
CA ARG A 134 4.78 -1.54 13.34
C ARG A 134 5.39 -2.39 12.21
N GLU A 135 5.10 -2.10 10.95
CA GLU A 135 5.63 -2.83 9.80
C GLU A 135 7.15 -2.66 9.68
N LEU A 136 7.68 -1.47 9.92
CA LEU A 136 9.13 -1.23 10.00
C LEU A 136 9.79 -2.03 11.12
N LEU A 137 9.16 -2.12 12.29
CA LEU A 137 9.65 -2.92 13.41
C LEU A 137 9.60 -4.42 13.08
N ILE A 138 8.53 -4.91 12.48
CA ILE A 138 8.41 -6.31 12.05
C ILE A 138 9.50 -6.63 11.01
N ALA A 139 9.69 -5.78 10.00
CA ALA A 139 10.75 -5.95 9.02
C ALA A 139 12.14 -5.98 9.67
N TYR A 140 12.41 -5.09 10.63
CA TYR A 140 13.66 -5.10 11.39
C TYR A 140 13.87 -6.42 12.15
N VAL A 141 12.84 -6.88 12.88
CA VAL A 141 12.89 -8.14 13.62
C VAL A 141 13.12 -9.33 12.68
N VAL A 142 12.47 -9.36 11.52
CA VAL A 142 12.69 -10.41 10.50
C VAL A 142 14.13 -10.37 9.97
N LEU A 143 14.68 -9.19 9.67
CA LEU A 143 16.07 -9.04 9.24
C LEU A 143 17.05 -9.53 10.31
N LEU A 144 16.82 -9.20 11.58
CA LEU A 144 17.63 -9.68 12.70
C LEU A 144 17.50 -11.19 12.92
N LEU A 145 16.28 -11.72 12.81
CA LEU A 145 16.01 -13.16 12.90
C LEU A 145 16.80 -13.91 11.83
N PHE A 146 16.75 -13.45 10.57
CA PHE A 146 17.52 -14.06 9.49
C PHE A 146 19.02 -13.85 9.62
N LEU A 147 19.47 -12.72 10.16
CA LEU A 147 20.89 -12.51 10.48
C LEU A 147 21.38 -13.60 11.46
N VAL A 148 20.56 -14.00 12.44
CA VAL A 148 20.88 -15.01 13.47
C VAL A 148 20.69 -16.45 12.97
N LEU A 149 19.51 -16.75 12.41
CA LEU A 149 19.09 -18.10 12.05
C LEU A 149 19.48 -18.48 10.62
N GLY A 150 19.77 -17.52 9.75
CA GLY A 150 19.99 -17.74 8.33
C GLY A 150 20.97 -18.86 8.02
N PRO A 151 22.23 -18.81 8.49
CA PRO A 151 23.21 -19.88 8.29
C PRO A 151 22.77 -21.25 8.82
N HIS A 152 22.09 -21.30 9.97
CA HIS A 152 21.57 -22.56 10.50
C HIS A 152 20.49 -23.15 9.57
N ILE A 153 19.63 -22.30 9.02
CA ILE A 153 18.62 -22.70 8.03
C ILE A 153 19.30 -23.21 6.75
N LEU A 154 20.36 -22.55 6.28
CA LEU A 154 21.08 -22.99 5.07
C LEU A 154 21.80 -24.31 5.27
N GLU A 155 22.44 -24.51 6.41
CA GLU A 155 23.08 -25.77 6.78
C GLU A 155 22.05 -26.89 6.84
N PHE A 156 20.88 -26.62 7.45
CA PHE A 156 19.78 -27.58 7.51
C PHE A 156 19.23 -27.94 6.13
N LEU A 157 19.10 -26.97 5.23
CA LEU A 157 18.59 -27.17 3.87
C LEU A 157 19.67 -27.64 2.87
N GLN A 158 20.93 -27.74 3.29
CA GLN A 158 22.09 -28.04 2.43
C GLN A 158 22.19 -27.14 1.19
N VAL A 159 21.77 -25.88 1.31
CA VAL A 159 21.81 -24.93 0.22
C VAL A 159 23.20 -24.29 0.15
N SER A 160 23.80 -24.33 -1.04
CA SER A 160 25.12 -23.74 -1.27
C SER A 160 25.07 -22.21 -1.32
N GLN A 161 26.17 -21.56 -0.97
CA GLN A 161 26.25 -20.08 -0.97
C GLN A 161 26.19 -19.51 -2.40
N GLU A 162 26.72 -20.27 -3.36
CA GLU A 162 26.67 -19.99 -4.79
C GLU A 162 25.22 -19.97 -5.27
N ALA A 163 24.39 -20.93 -4.82
CA ALA A 163 22.97 -20.97 -5.15
C ALA A 163 22.23 -19.73 -4.62
N ILE A 164 22.59 -19.23 -3.43
CA ILE A 164 21.99 -18.03 -2.84
C ILE A 164 22.44 -16.77 -3.57
N ARG A 165 23.74 -16.67 -3.92
CA ARG A 165 24.28 -15.57 -4.73
C ARG A 165 23.58 -15.48 -6.09
N ILE A 166 23.48 -16.62 -6.77
CA ILE A 166 22.82 -16.71 -8.07
C ILE A 166 21.33 -16.41 -7.93
N GLY A 167 20.64 -17.05 -6.99
CA GLY A 167 19.20 -16.84 -6.75
C GLY A 167 18.87 -15.40 -6.35
N GLY A 168 19.64 -14.82 -5.43
CA GLY A 168 19.51 -13.42 -5.01
C GLY A 168 19.77 -12.44 -6.15
N GLY A 169 20.77 -12.74 -7.00
CA GLY A 169 21.07 -12.01 -8.23
C GLY A 169 19.92 -12.06 -9.24
N ILE A 170 19.32 -13.24 -9.48
CA ILE A 170 18.14 -13.38 -10.37
C ILE A 170 16.98 -12.52 -9.85
N VAL A 171 16.66 -12.62 -8.55
CA VAL A 171 15.55 -11.83 -7.97
C VAL A 171 15.83 -10.33 -8.09
N LEU A 172 17.06 -9.90 -7.79
CA LEU A 172 17.44 -8.49 -7.88
C LEU A 172 17.38 -7.99 -9.34
N PHE A 173 17.80 -8.81 -10.30
CA PHE A 173 17.70 -8.51 -11.73
C PHE A 173 16.24 -8.33 -12.18
N LEU A 174 15.34 -9.20 -11.73
CA LEU A 174 13.92 -9.12 -12.05
C LEU A 174 13.27 -7.87 -11.45
N ILE A 175 13.62 -7.51 -10.20
CA ILE A 175 13.15 -6.26 -9.56
C ILE A 175 13.66 -5.06 -10.35
N ALA A 176 14.94 -5.06 -10.69
CA ALA A 176 15.59 -3.97 -11.42
C ALA A 176 14.99 -3.76 -12.82
N LEU A 177 14.71 -4.85 -13.56
CA LEU A 177 14.03 -4.77 -14.85
C LEU A 177 12.64 -4.14 -14.73
N LYS A 178 11.87 -4.48 -13.68
CA LYS A 178 10.56 -3.86 -13.43
C LYS A 178 10.66 -2.36 -13.13
N MET A 179 11.72 -1.92 -12.46
CA MET A 179 11.96 -0.50 -12.15
C MET A 179 12.41 0.33 -13.37
N ILE A 180 13.21 -0.26 -14.27
CA ILE A 180 13.67 0.44 -15.49
C ILE A 180 12.60 0.48 -16.57
N PHE A 181 11.90 -0.64 -16.73
CA PHE A 181 10.80 -0.79 -17.68
C PHE A 181 9.50 -1.03 -16.91
N PRO A 182 8.97 0.00 -16.22
CA PRO A 182 7.67 -0.10 -15.61
C PRO A 182 6.67 -0.32 -16.74
N LYS A 183 6.02 -1.48 -16.72
CA LYS A 183 4.82 -1.68 -17.52
C LYS A 183 3.75 -0.75 -16.94
N GLU A 184 2.89 -0.19 -17.78
CA GLU A 184 1.70 0.56 -17.31
C GLU A 184 0.79 -0.31 -16.44
N ASP A 185 0.97 -1.64 -16.52
CA ASP A 185 0.44 -2.58 -15.55
C ASP A 185 1.40 -2.70 -14.35
N GLY A 186 0.91 -2.34 -13.16
CA GLY A 186 1.60 -2.56 -11.89
C GLY A 186 1.96 -4.04 -11.64
N LEU A 187 2.42 -4.36 -10.43
CA LEU A 187 2.87 -5.71 -10.03
C LEU A 187 1.91 -6.86 -10.41
N LEU A 188 0.63 -6.56 -10.62
CA LEU A 188 -0.38 -7.42 -11.20
C LEU A 188 -0.71 -6.89 -12.60
N GLY A 189 -0.39 -7.68 -13.64
CA GLY A 189 -0.91 -7.46 -14.99
C GLY A 189 -2.43 -7.28 -14.98
N LYS A 190 -3.03 -6.75 -16.06
CA LYS A 190 -4.49 -6.70 -16.22
C LYS A 190 -5.15 -7.98 -15.69
N THR A 191 -5.83 -7.88 -14.56
CA THR A 191 -6.71 -8.93 -14.07
C THR A 191 -8.08 -8.71 -14.70
N PRO A 192 -8.56 -9.58 -15.61
CA PRO A 192 -9.99 -9.79 -15.73
C PRO A 192 -10.45 -10.45 -14.42
N ASP A 193 -11.47 -9.84 -13.81
CA ASP A 193 -12.08 -10.20 -12.54
C ASP A 193 -11.28 -9.89 -11.27
N GLY A 194 -12.03 -9.32 -10.33
CA GLY A 194 -11.53 -8.61 -9.17
C GLY A 194 -10.87 -9.51 -8.13
N GLU A 195 -9.85 -8.95 -7.48
CA GLU A 195 -9.74 -8.86 -6.02
C GLU A 195 -8.54 -7.95 -5.71
N PRO A 196 -8.74 -6.77 -5.10
CA PRO A 196 -7.63 -5.92 -4.69
C PRO A 196 -6.88 -6.61 -3.55
N PHE A 197 -5.61 -6.95 -3.79
CA PHE A 197 -4.72 -7.49 -2.76
C PHE A 197 -4.64 -6.52 -1.57
N ILE A 198 -5.30 -6.88 -0.48
CA ILE A 198 -5.09 -6.32 0.85
C ILE A 198 -3.84 -7.03 1.43
N VAL A 199 -3.06 -6.34 2.27
CA VAL A 199 -1.94 -6.81 3.12
C VAL A 199 -0.49 -6.85 2.55
N PRO A 200 0.54 -6.72 3.42
CA PRO A 200 1.51 -5.62 3.44
C PRO A 200 2.65 -5.84 2.44
N LEU A 201 2.74 -4.98 1.42
CA LEU A 201 3.86 -4.96 0.46
C LEU A 201 5.22 -4.67 1.09
N ALA A 202 5.27 -4.13 2.32
CA ALA A 202 6.51 -3.74 2.98
C ALA A 202 7.39 -4.93 3.39
N ILE A 203 6.80 -6.04 3.87
CA ILE A 203 7.59 -7.19 4.35
C ILE A 203 8.28 -7.93 3.19
N PRO A 204 7.60 -8.25 2.06
CA PRO A 204 8.26 -8.88 0.92
C PRO A 204 9.25 -7.95 0.20
N LEU A 205 9.04 -6.62 0.18
CA LEU A 205 9.96 -5.68 -0.47
C LEU A 205 11.19 -5.35 0.38
N MET A 206 11.02 -5.05 1.67
CA MET A 206 12.12 -4.57 2.52
C MET A 206 12.99 -5.72 3.04
N ALA A 207 12.36 -6.81 3.48
CA ALA A 207 13.02 -8.04 3.90
C ALA A 207 12.94 -9.11 2.79
N GLY A 208 13.03 -8.67 1.54
CA GLY A 208 12.92 -9.55 0.38
C GLY A 208 14.09 -10.54 0.26
N PRO A 209 13.95 -11.54 -0.63
CA PRO A 209 14.97 -12.58 -0.84
C PRO A 209 16.37 -12.02 -1.11
N SER A 210 16.47 -10.86 -1.77
CA SER A 210 17.74 -10.19 -2.09
C SER A 210 18.40 -9.54 -0.87
N SER A 211 17.64 -8.88 0.00
CA SER A 211 18.14 -8.32 1.27
C SER A 211 18.66 -9.44 2.18
N LEU A 212 17.93 -10.56 2.22
CA LEU A 212 18.31 -11.75 2.98
C LEU A 212 19.57 -12.41 2.41
N ALA A 213 19.65 -12.59 1.09
CA ALA A 213 20.84 -13.11 0.41
C ALA A 213 22.08 -12.26 0.71
N MET A 214 21.95 -10.93 0.71
CA MET A 214 23.07 -10.02 1.00
C MET A 214 23.54 -10.14 2.46
N ILE A 215 22.61 -10.20 3.41
CA ILE A 215 22.94 -10.40 4.83
C ILE A 215 23.68 -11.72 5.06
N MET A 216 23.23 -12.79 4.40
CA MET A 216 23.85 -14.12 4.50
C MET A 216 25.27 -14.14 3.94
N LEU A 217 25.48 -13.47 2.82
CA LEU A 217 26.78 -13.33 2.16
C LEU A 217 27.77 -12.55 3.03
N MET A 218 27.32 -11.45 3.62
CA MET A 218 28.16 -10.63 4.52
C MET A 218 28.51 -11.35 5.82
N ARG A 219 27.62 -12.21 6.35
CA ARG A 219 27.87 -12.95 7.60
C ARG A 219 29.08 -13.89 7.53
N LYS A 220 29.37 -14.45 6.35
CA LYS A 220 30.53 -15.35 6.17
C LYS A 220 31.83 -14.61 5.88
N SER A 221 31.77 -13.43 5.24
CA SER A 221 32.97 -12.60 5.01
C SER A 221 33.50 -11.94 6.29
N ALA A 222 32.69 -11.84 7.33
CA ALA A 222 33.02 -11.19 8.60
C ALA A 222 32.99 -12.19 9.77
N GLU A 223 33.69 -13.33 9.64
CA GLU A 223 33.85 -14.31 10.71
C GLU A 223 34.36 -13.63 12.00
N GLY A 224 33.47 -13.46 12.99
CA GLY A 224 33.78 -12.89 14.31
C GLY A 224 33.25 -11.48 14.59
N GLN A 225 32.77 -10.73 13.59
CA GLN A 225 32.31 -9.34 13.74
C GLN A 225 30.77 -9.22 13.73
N TRP A 226 30.09 -10.01 14.57
CA TRP A 226 28.62 -9.97 14.69
C TRP A 226 28.10 -8.56 14.97
N LEU A 227 28.82 -7.80 15.81
CA LEU A 227 28.43 -6.45 16.20
C LEU A 227 28.48 -5.48 15.00
N GLU A 228 29.48 -5.59 14.14
CA GLU A 228 29.60 -4.75 12.94
C GLU A 228 28.50 -5.05 11.93
N LEU A 229 28.16 -6.33 11.74
CA LEU A 229 27.05 -6.74 10.88
C LEU A 229 25.70 -6.27 11.42
N TRP A 230 25.48 -6.41 12.73
CA TRP A 230 24.27 -5.92 13.38
C TRP A 230 24.14 -4.39 13.23
N LEU A 231 25.23 -3.65 13.42
CA LEU A 231 25.28 -2.20 13.22
C LEU A 231 25.00 -1.83 11.76
N ALA A 232 25.59 -2.54 10.80
CA ALA A 232 25.37 -2.29 9.37
C ALA A 232 23.91 -2.52 8.96
N VAL A 233 23.30 -3.63 9.38
CA VAL A 233 21.88 -3.92 9.12
C VAL A 233 20.97 -2.89 9.78
N THR A 234 21.27 -2.51 11.02
CA THR A 234 20.49 -1.51 11.75
C THR A 234 20.61 -0.12 11.12
N ALA A 235 21.81 0.27 10.67
CA ALA A 235 22.03 1.53 9.96
C ALA A 235 21.29 1.57 8.62
N ALA A 236 21.38 0.49 7.83
CA ALA A 236 20.66 0.38 6.55
C ALA A 236 19.14 0.46 6.76
N TRP A 237 18.61 -0.28 7.74
CA TRP A 237 17.20 -0.22 8.12
C TRP A 237 16.78 1.19 8.57
N LEU A 238 17.61 1.87 9.38
CA LEU A 238 17.31 3.22 9.86
C LEU A 238 17.20 4.21 8.70
N VAL A 239 18.11 4.14 7.72
CA VAL A 239 18.04 4.96 6.50
C VAL A 239 16.75 4.69 5.74
N SER A 240 16.39 3.42 5.52
CA SER A 240 15.12 3.05 4.86
C SER A 240 13.90 3.55 5.64
N ALA A 241 13.91 3.42 6.97
CA ALA A 241 12.85 3.89 7.84
C ALA A 241 12.68 5.41 7.77
N VAL A 242 13.77 6.17 7.78
CA VAL A 242 13.76 7.63 7.63
C VAL A 242 13.22 8.03 6.26
N ILE A 243 13.66 7.38 5.18
CA ILE A 243 13.16 7.64 3.81
C ILE A 243 11.65 7.40 3.74
N LEU A 244 11.16 6.28 4.29
CA LEU A 244 9.74 5.95 4.27
C LEU A 244 8.90 6.90 5.12
N LEU A 245 9.38 7.28 6.30
CA LEU A 245 8.71 8.28 7.15
C LEU A 245 8.72 9.68 6.53
N ALA A 246 9.76 10.00 5.75
CA ALA A 246 9.87 11.25 5.01
C ALA A 246 9.25 11.20 3.60
N SER A 247 8.60 10.09 3.21
CA SER A 247 8.06 9.88 1.86
C SER A 247 7.13 11.00 1.40
N ARG A 248 6.24 11.50 2.27
CA ARG A 248 5.36 12.65 1.96
C ARG A 248 6.16 13.91 1.58
N ARG A 249 7.26 14.18 2.29
CA ARG A 249 8.15 15.32 1.99
C ARG A 249 8.96 15.06 0.72
N LEU A 250 9.46 13.83 0.55
CA LEU A 250 10.21 13.42 -0.62
C LEU A 250 9.38 13.59 -1.89
N TYR A 251 8.11 13.20 -1.85
CA TYR A 251 7.14 13.41 -2.94
C TYR A 251 6.91 14.89 -3.22
N SER A 252 6.74 15.72 -2.18
CA SER A 252 6.57 17.18 -2.36
C SER A 252 7.81 17.89 -2.92
N LEU A 253 9.01 17.35 -2.71
CA LEU A 253 10.28 17.93 -3.18
C LEU A 253 10.64 17.52 -4.60
N LEU A 254 10.45 16.25 -4.93
CA LEU A 254 10.88 15.66 -6.21
C LEU A 254 9.76 15.65 -7.26
N GLY A 255 8.51 15.66 -6.83
CA GLY A 255 7.35 15.43 -7.69
C GLY A 255 7.37 14.04 -8.35
N GLU A 256 6.33 13.75 -9.11
CA GLU A 256 6.13 12.46 -9.76
C GLU A 256 7.25 12.14 -10.77
N LYS A 257 7.62 13.10 -11.62
CA LYS A 257 8.69 12.95 -12.62
C LYS A 257 10.06 12.71 -11.98
N GLY A 258 10.35 13.34 -10.84
CA GLY A 258 11.60 13.15 -10.11
C GLY A 258 11.68 11.79 -9.44
N LEU A 259 10.56 11.30 -8.88
CA LEU A 259 10.48 9.97 -8.30
C LEU A 259 10.74 8.88 -9.35
N ILE A 260 10.13 9.00 -10.53
CA ILE A 260 10.32 8.06 -11.65
C ILE A 260 11.78 8.06 -12.12
N ALA A 261 12.41 9.23 -12.19
CA ALA A 261 13.82 9.32 -12.57
C ALA A 261 14.74 8.60 -11.57
N ILE A 262 14.50 8.78 -10.26
CA ILE A 262 15.24 8.08 -9.20
C ILE A 262 15.00 6.58 -9.26
N GLU A 263 13.75 6.15 -9.47
CA GLU A 263 13.39 4.74 -9.57
C GLU A 263 14.15 4.05 -10.72
N ARG A 264 14.16 4.67 -11.90
CA ARG A 264 14.91 4.15 -13.06
C ARG A 264 16.41 4.11 -12.81
N LEU A 265 16.95 5.14 -12.17
CA LEU A 265 18.38 5.19 -11.80
C LEU A 265 18.74 4.07 -10.83
N MET A 266 17.93 3.86 -9.79
CA MET A 266 18.14 2.78 -8.83
C MET A 266 18.01 1.41 -9.52
N GLY A 267 17.05 1.25 -10.42
CA GLY A 267 16.93 0.06 -11.26
C GLY A 267 18.21 -0.24 -12.03
N MET A 268 18.83 0.76 -12.67
CA MET A 268 20.12 0.57 -13.37
C MET A 268 21.22 0.09 -12.42
N VAL A 269 21.32 0.67 -11.22
CA VAL A 269 22.29 0.24 -10.20
C VAL A 269 22.04 -1.21 -9.75
N LEU A 270 20.78 -1.57 -9.53
CA LEU A 270 20.40 -2.93 -9.12
C LEU A 270 20.69 -3.97 -10.21
N ILE A 271 20.56 -3.63 -11.50
CA ILE A 271 20.99 -4.52 -12.60
C ILE A 271 22.49 -4.81 -12.49
N ILE A 272 23.31 -3.76 -12.31
CA ILE A 272 24.76 -3.93 -12.21
C ILE A 272 25.11 -4.84 -11.02
N MET A 273 24.50 -4.60 -9.86
CA MET A 273 24.67 -5.44 -8.68
C MET A 273 24.23 -6.89 -8.92
N ALA A 274 23.08 -7.09 -9.57
CA ALA A 274 22.54 -8.41 -9.87
C ALA A 274 23.46 -9.21 -10.80
N VAL A 275 23.95 -8.56 -11.87
CA VAL A 275 24.91 -9.17 -12.80
C VAL A 275 26.21 -9.52 -12.08
N GLN A 276 26.72 -8.63 -11.22
CA GLN A 276 27.90 -8.90 -10.41
C GLN A 276 27.70 -10.13 -9.51
N MET A 277 26.55 -10.23 -8.81
CA MET A 277 26.23 -11.37 -7.97
C MET A 277 26.16 -12.69 -8.76
N LEU A 278 25.62 -12.65 -9.98
CA LEU A 278 25.58 -13.81 -10.88
C LEU A 278 26.97 -14.22 -11.35
N LEU A 279 27.81 -13.26 -11.73
CA LEU A 279 29.19 -13.51 -12.15
C LEU A 279 30.01 -14.11 -11.01
N GLU A 280 29.95 -13.53 -9.81
CA GLU A 280 30.67 -14.06 -8.64
C GLU A 280 30.17 -15.45 -8.24
N GLY A 281 28.85 -15.67 -8.23
CA GLY A 281 28.27 -16.97 -7.89
C GLY A 281 28.63 -18.06 -8.91
N THR A 282 28.63 -17.74 -10.20
CA THR A 282 29.02 -18.69 -11.26
C THR A 282 30.53 -18.94 -11.30
N ALA A 283 31.36 -17.91 -11.08
CA ALA A 283 32.80 -18.05 -10.96
C ALA A 283 33.19 -18.96 -9.78
N GLN A 284 32.57 -18.75 -8.61
CA GLN A 284 32.77 -19.59 -7.43
C GLN A 284 32.34 -21.04 -7.68
N TYR A 285 31.18 -21.26 -8.31
CA TYR A 285 30.69 -22.58 -8.65
C TYR A 285 31.59 -23.33 -9.64
N LEU A 286 32.15 -22.62 -10.63
CA LEU A 286 33.08 -23.17 -11.62
C LEU A 286 34.54 -23.21 -11.14
N HIS A 287 34.81 -22.81 -9.90
CA HIS A 287 36.16 -22.68 -9.33
C HIS A 287 37.10 -21.78 -10.15
N LEU A 288 36.55 -20.78 -10.84
CA LEU A 288 37.27 -19.76 -11.59
C LEU A 288 37.64 -18.60 -10.64
N ARG A 289 38.66 -18.81 -9.80
CA ARG A 289 39.28 -17.84 -8.86
C ARG A 289 38.33 -16.96 -8.05
#